data_AF-A0AA95GHD8-F1
#
_entry.id   AF-A0AA95GHD8-F1
#
_cell.length_a   1.000
_cell.length_b   1.000
_cell.length_c   1.000
_cell.angle_alpha   90.00
_cell.angle_beta   90.00
_cell.angle_gamma   90.00
#
_symmetry.space_group_name_H-M   'P 1'
#
loop_
_entity.id
_entity.type
_entity.pdbx_description
1 polymer ?
#
loop_
_entity_poly.entity_id
_entity_poly.type
_entity_poly.pdbx_seq_one_letter_code
_entity_poly.pdbx_strand_id
1 'polypeptide(L)' 'MCQKPADDAHHIIGYGYGGIGVKAHDLFSILLCRGHHSELHHDPKAWELKHGSQLALLFSFLDESLGLGVLS' A
#
# COMPACT_ATOMS: atom_id res chain seq x y z
N MET A 1 -4.59 -6.18 9.03
CA MET A 1 -5.72 -5.71 8.20
C MET A 1 -7.06 -6.20 8.73
N CYS A 2 -8.16 -5.50 8.42
CA CYS A 2 -9.52 -5.83 8.89
C CYS A 2 -10.17 -7.07 8.24
N GLN A 3 -9.41 -7.86 7.48
CA GLN A 3 -9.87 -9.09 6.78
C GLN A 3 -11.03 -8.88 5.78
N LYS A 4 -11.40 -7.63 5.47
CA LYS A 4 -12.29 -7.31 4.35
C LYS A 4 -11.54 -7.47 3.02
N PRO A 5 -12.25 -7.74 1.92
CA PRO A 5 -11.66 -7.73 0.58
C PRO A 5 -10.80 -6.48 0.36
N ALA A 6 -9.61 -6.68 -0.17
CA ALA A 6 -8.67 -5.63 -0.49
C ALA A 6 -8.84 -5.28 -1.98
N ASP A 7 -9.93 -4.57 -2.27
CA ASP A 7 -10.42 -4.27 -3.62
C ASP A 7 -9.96 -2.90 -4.15
N ASP A 8 -9.16 -2.17 -3.37
CA ASP A 8 -8.72 -0.82 -3.68
C ASP A 8 -7.19 -0.74 -3.64
N ALA A 9 -6.57 -0.57 -4.81
CA ALA A 9 -5.13 -0.41 -4.93
C ALA A 9 -4.69 0.97 -4.45
N HIS A 10 -3.84 1.00 -3.44
CA HIS A 10 -3.31 2.23 -2.87
C HIS A 10 -1.84 2.41 -3.24
N HIS A 11 -1.53 3.47 -3.99
CA HIS A 11 -0.15 3.82 -4.30
C HIS A 11 0.56 4.40 -3.07
N ILE A 12 1.80 3.99 -2.84
CA ILE A 12 2.62 4.50 -1.72
C ILE A 12 2.75 6.03 -1.79
N ILE A 13 2.42 6.70 -0.69
CA ILE A 13 2.53 8.16 -0.55
C ILE A 13 3.53 8.55 0.54
N GLY A 14 4.13 9.74 0.41
CA GLY A 14 5.01 10.31 1.44
C GLY A 14 6.47 9.85 1.41
N TYR A 15 6.86 9.01 0.44
CA TYR A 15 8.21 8.45 0.31
C TYR A 15 8.97 8.86 -0.95
N GLY A 16 8.50 9.90 -1.66
CA GLY A 16 9.18 10.43 -2.85
C GLY A 16 8.99 9.60 -4.13
N TYR A 17 8.17 8.54 -4.10
CA TYR A 17 7.84 7.74 -5.28
C TYR A 17 6.76 8.37 -6.18
N GLY A 18 6.14 9.48 -5.76
CA GLY A 18 5.13 10.22 -6.51
C GLY A 18 5.43 11.72 -6.53
N GLY A 19 4.64 12.48 -7.30
CA GLY A 19 4.81 13.93 -7.46
C GLY A 19 3.48 14.65 -7.71
N ILE A 20 3.53 15.98 -7.88
CA ILE A 20 2.32 16.77 -8.20
C ILE A 20 1.75 16.28 -9.53
N GLY A 21 0.56 15.69 -9.49
CA GLY A 21 -0.13 15.17 -10.68
C GLY A 21 0.40 13.83 -11.19
N VAL A 22 1.34 13.19 -10.49
CA VAL A 22 1.96 11.93 -10.92
C VAL A 22 1.82 10.87 -9.83
N LYS A 23 1.20 9.73 -10.18
CA LYS A 23 1.09 8.57 -9.29
C LYS A 23 2.43 7.83 -9.24
N ALA A 24 2.71 7.20 -8.10
CA ALA A 24 3.80 6.24 -8.03
C ALA A 24 3.55 5.09 -9.00
N HIS A 25 4.63 4.42 -9.42
CA HIS A 25 4.54 3.23 -10.27
C HIS A 25 3.57 2.19 -9.68
N ASP A 26 2.80 1.49 -10.51
CA ASP A 26 1.75 0.56 -10.06
C ASP A 26 2.29 -0.57 -9.17
N LEU A 27 3.54 -0.98 -9.39
CA LEU A 27 4.26 -1.92 -8.52
C LEU A 27 4.39 -1.42 -7.08
N PHE A 28 4.40 -0.11 -6.86
CA PHE A 28 4.42 0.51 -5.54
C PHE A 28 3.00 0.80 -5.07
N SER A 29 2.19 -0.25 -5.04
CA SER A 29 0.85 -0.21 -4.48
C SER A 29 0.63 -1.36 -3.48
N ILE A 30 -0.19 -1.08 -2.47
CA ILE A 30 -0.68 -2.07 -1.51
C ILE A 30 -2.19 -2.19 -1.67
N LEU A 31 -2.71 -3.42 -1.55
CA LEU A 31 -4.14 -3.65 -1.60
C LEU A 31 -4.77 -3.35 -0.25
N LEU A 32 -5.74 -2.44 -0.23
CA LEU A 32 -6.50 -2.05 0.95
C LEU A 32 -7.98 -2.28 0.71
N CYS A 33 -8.75 -2.44 1.78
CA CYS A 33 -10.18 -2.20 1.68
C CYS A 33 -10.43 -0.70 1.61
N ARG A 34 -11.54 -0.27 0.99
CA ARG A 34 -11.91 1.14 0.86
C ARG A 34 -11.84 1.96 2.16
N GLY A 35 -12.19 1.34 3.30
CA GLY A 35 -12.15 1.99 4.61
C GLY A 35 -10.73 2.38 5.01
N HIS A 36 -9.80 1.42 5.01
CA HIS A 36 -8.40 1.71 5.31
C HIS A 36 -7.75 2.59 4.25
N HIS A 37 -8.14 2.45 2.98
CA HIS A 37 -7.66 3.33 1.92
C HIS A 37 -8.00 4.81 2.22
N SER A 38 -9.24 5.06 2.62
CA SER A 38 -9.70 6.39 2.99
C SER A 38 -9.01 6.90 4.26
N GLU A 39 -8.86 6.04 5.28
CA GLU A 39 -8.16 6.38 6.53
C GLU A 39 -6.69 6.76 6.28
N LEU A 40 -6.00 6.02 5.41
CA LEU A 40 -4.60 6.28 5.08
C LEU A 40 -4.44 7.61 4.32
N HIS A 41 -5.32 7.88 3.35
CA HIS A 41 -5.32 9.19 2.68
C HIS A 41 -5.66 10.36 3.60
N HIS A 42 -6.40 10.12 4.69
CA HIS A 42 -6.74 11.16 5.67
C HIS A 42 -5.55 11.53 6.56
N ASP A 43 -4.90 10.53 7.16
CA ASP A 43 -3.70 10.74 7.99
C ASP A 43 -2.73 9.55 7.85
N PRO A 44 -1.76 9.65 6.93
CA PRO A 44 -0.82 8.56 6.68
C PRO A 44 0.01 8.20 7.91
N LYS A 45 0.40 9.20 8.74
CA LYS A 45 1.26 8.96 9.90
C LYS A 45 0.51 8.22 11.01
N ALA A 46 -0.71 8.66 11.32
CA ALA A 46 -1.53 7.96 12.32
C ALA A 46 -1.91 6.55 11.85
N TRP A 47 -2.18 6.40 10.55
CA TRP A 47 -2.48 5.10 9.96
C TRP A 47 -1.29 4.14 10.08
N GLU A 48 -0.09 4.57 9.70
CA GLU A 48 1.12 3.74 9.77
C GLU A 48 1.48 3.36 11.21
N LEU A 49 1.27 4.27 12.18
CA LEU A 49 1.47 3.97 13.60
C LEU A 49 0.55 2.84 14.09
N LYS A 50 -0.67 2.78 13.57
CA LYS A 50 -1.70 1.79 13.97
C LYS A 50 -1.58 0.47 13.20
N HIS A 51 -1.20 0.52 11.94
CA HIS A 51 -1.30 -0.62 11.01
C HIS A 51 0.04 -1.15 10.50
N GLY A 52 1.15 -0.44 10.76
CA GLY A 52 2.46 -0.71 10.20
C GLY A 52 2.76 0.18 8.99
N SER A 53 4.04 0.29 8.64
CA SER A 53 4.51 1.14 7.53
C SER A 53 3.97 0.66 6.18
N GLN A 54 3.60 1.59 5.31
CA GLN A 54 3.27 1.31 3.92
C GLN A 54 4.37 0.52 3.20
N LEU A 55 5.65 0.88 3.42
CA LEU A 55 6.79 0.22 2.79
C LEU A 55 6.98 -1.21 3.29
N ALA A 56 6.81 -1.43 4.59
CA ALA A 56 6.91 -2.78 5.15
C ALA A 56 5.83 -3.71 4.55
N LEU A 57 4.59 -3.21 4.46
CA LEU A 57 3.48 -3.94 3.84
C LEU A 57 3.75 -4.24 2.36
N LEU A 58 4.28 -3.27 1.61
CA LEU A 58 4.68 -3.45 0.23
C LEU A 58 5.75 -4.54 0.09
N PHE A 59 6.84 -4.47 0.86
CA PHE A 59 7.92 -5.44 0.75
C PHE A 59 7.48 -6.86 1.11
N SER A 60 6.65 -7.02 2.16
CA SER A 60 6.10 -8.34 2.48
C SER A 60 5.22 -8.90 1.36
N PHE A 61 4.40 -8.06 0.71
CA PHE A 61 3.58 -8.49 -0.42
C PHE A 61 4.43 -8.87 -1.65
N LEU A 62 5.46 -8.10 -1.96
CA LEU A 62 6.36 -8.39 -3.08
C LEU A 62 7.16 -9.66 -2.84
N ASP A 63 7.68 -9.86 -1.62
CA ASP A 63 8.42 -11.08 -1.23
C ASP A 63 7.54 -12.33 -1.38
N GLU A 64 6.31 -12.29 -0.86
CA GLU A 64 5.34 -13.37 -1.03
C GLU A 64 5.02 -13.63 -2.51
N SER A 65 4.74 -12.58 -3.29
CA SER A 65 4.39 -12.69 -4.70
C SER A 65 5.53 -13.28 -5.54
N LEU A 66 6.78 -12.90 -5.24
CA LEU A 66 7.97 -13.47 -5.87
C LEU A 66 8.20 -14.92 -5.45
N GLY A 67 8.05 -15.23 -4.16
CA GLY A 67 8.16 -16.59 -3.64
C GLY A 67 7.13 -17.55 -4.24
N LEU A 68 5.95 -17.05 -4.60
CA LEU A 68 4.90 -17.79 -5.31
C LEU A 68 5.11 -17.84 -6.83
N GLY A 69 6.07 -17.11 -7.40
CA GLY A 69 6.32 -17.05 -8.83
C GLY A 69 5.25 -16.30 -9.63
N VAL A 70 4.47 -15.42 -8.99
CA VAL A 70 3.40 -14.65 -9.66
C VAL A 70 3.98 -13.49 -10.49
N LEU A 71 5.20 -13.05 -10.17
CA LEU A 71 5.89 -11.92 -10.81
C LEU A 71 7.10 -12.35 -11.67
N SER A 72 7.14 -13.61 -12.13
CA SER A 72 8.24 -14.17 -12.95
C SER A 72 7.99 -14.13 -14.45
#